data_AF-A0A9P7E8L3-F1
#
_entry.id   AF-A0A9P7E8L3-F1
#
_cell.length_a   1.000
_cell.length_b   1.000
_cell.length_c   1.000
_cell.angle_alpha   90.00
_cell.angle_beta   90.00
_cell.angle_gamma   90.00
#
_symmetry.space_group_name_H-M   'P 1'
#
loop_
_entity.id
_entity.type
_entity.pdbx_description
1 polymer ?
#
loop_
_entity_poly.entity_id
_entity_poly.type
_entity_poly.pdbx_seq_one_letter_code
_entity_poly.pdbx_strand_id
1 'polypeptide(L)'
;MANTISENTVSVFDQTGIFYALATTNKILNVYSLNGTTGYDIGCLYSKTVAASSISLKASANHHRFLVNLFHGHAHNCQCQIQYHPLYQKGLGIEDLEMCEQIFSGSNAVAPVVRHVSYFHWLQFIGLHFDQWDLDKYSELSKFIYNNYKQALHIINELSPAVEELKAQLSLTDVDFEKWNTEELEYLQALTIETEEDVEKMTYVEALESLVSAE
;
A
#
# COMPACT_ATOMS: atom_id res chain seq x y z
N MET A 1 -29.46 23.16 11.90
CA MET A 1 -28.75 22.65 13.09
C MET A 1 -27.33 22.36 12.65
N ALA A 2 -26.41 23.26 12.99
CA ALA A 2 -25.00 23.12 12.64
C ALA A 2 -24.38 22.09 13.59
N ASN A 3 -23.76 21.04 13.03
CA ASN A 3 -22.98 20.10 13.83
C ASN A 3 -21.70 20.80 14.27
N THR A 4 -21.66 21.18 15.55
CA THR A 4 -20.49 21.71 16.22
C THR A 4 -19.44 20.62 16.30
N ILE A 5 -18.38 20.73 15.49
CA ILE A 5 -17.15 19.95 15.67
C ILE A 5 -16.56 20.42 17.01
N SER A 6 -16.43 19.53 17.98
CA SER A 6 -15.96 19.90 19.31
C SER A 6 -14.48 20.30 19.28
N GLU A 7 -14.16 21.39 19.99
CA GLU A 7 -12.83 22.00 20.13
C GLU A 7 -11.74 21.08 20.72
N ASN A 8 -12.07 19.85 21.10
CA ASN A 8 -11.10 18.82 21.51
C ASN A 8 -10.37 18.13 20.33
N THR A 9 -10.57 18.59 19.10
CA THR A 9 -9.91 18.04 17.90
C THR A 9 -8.64 18.79 17.49
N VAL A 10 -8.26 19.88 18.18
CA VAL A 10 -7.24 20.84 17.68
C VAL A 10 -6.16 21.15 18.73
N SER A 11 -5.50 20.13 19.29
CA SER A 11 -4.32 20.33 20.15
C SER A 11 -3.25 19.24 20.03
N VAL A 12 -2.81 18.90 18.81
CA VAL A 12 -1.63 18.05 18.61
C VAL A 12 -0.88 18.47 17.34
N PHE A 13 -0.12 19.56 17.39
CA PHE A 13 0.43 20.22 16.20
C PHE A 13 1.96 20.30 16.11
N ASP A 14 2.71 19.31 16.63
CA ASP A 14 4.18 19.28 16.45
C ASP A 14 4.78 17.97 15.87
N GLN A 15 3.96 17.00 15.42
CA GLN A 15 4.38 15.85 14.57
C GLN A 15 3.22 15.38 13.66
N THR A 16 2.73 16.24 12.78
CA THR A 16 1.31 16.30 12.38
C THR A 16 0.80 15.29 11.34
N GLY A 17 1.63 14.80 10.41
CA GLY A 17 1.15 13.99 9.28
C GLY A 17 0.46 12.68 9.68
N ILE A 18 0.96 12.01 10.72
CA ILE A 18 0.48 10.69 11.14
C ILE A 18 -0.90 10.74 11.78
N PHE A 19 -1.24 11.84 12.47
CA PHE A 19 -2.54 12.02 13.10
C PHE A 19 -3.66 12.17 12.06
N TYR A 20 -3.39 12.86 10.95
CA TYR A 20 -4.35 12.95 9.85
C TYR A 20 -4.59 11.59 9.20
N ALA A 21 -3.52 10.83 8.94
CA ALA A 21 -3.66 9.49 8.39
C ALA A 21 -4.50 8.60 9.34
N LEU A 22 -4.23 8.62 10.65
CA LEU A 22 -5.01 7.86 11.65
C LEU A 22 -6.46 8.31 11.73
N ALA A 23 -6.74 9.61 11.66
CA ALA A 23 -8.11 10.14 11.65
C ALA A 23 -8.87 9.69 10.40
N THR A 24 -8.24 9.77 9.22
CA THR A 24 -8.77 9.27 7.94
C THR A 24 -9.06 7.78 8.02
N THR A 25 -8.10 6.98 8.50
CA THR A 25 -8.29 5.53 8.71
C THR A 25 -9.44 5.25 9.67
N ASN A 26 -9.56 5.99 10.78
CA ASN A 26 -10.67 5.83 11.72
C ASN A 26 -12.03 6.10 11.04
N LYS A 27 -12.09 7.10 10.16
CA LYS A 27 -13.29 7.41 9.36
C LYS A 27 -13.58 6.31 8.35
N ILE A 28 -12.59 5.81 7.62
CA ILE A 28 -12.71 4.66 6.71
C ILE A 28 -13.30 3.47 7.46
N LEU A 29 -12.76 3.13 8.62
CA LEU A 29 -13.24 2.05 9.49
C LEU A 29 -14.68 2.25 10.02
N ASN A 30 -15.21 3.48 10.02
CA ASN A 30 -16.60 3.77 10.40
C ASN A 30 -17.56 3.66 9.21
N VAL A 31 -17.09 3.96 8.00
CA VAL A 31 -17.92 4.11 6.80
C VAL A 31 -17.99 2.80 6.03
N TYR A 32 -16.86 2.11 5.88
CA TYR A 32 -16.76 0.88 5.11
C TYR A 32 -16.88 -0.36 5.99
N SER A 33 -17.30 -1.47 5.38
CA SER A 33 -17.57 -2.74 6.05
C SER A 33 -16.29 -3.50 6.42
N LEU A 34 -16.48 -4.67 7.05
CA LEU A 34 -15.44 -5.63 7.35
C LEU A 34 -14.58 -5.96 6.11
N ASN A 35 -13.31 -6.31 6.35
CA ASN A 35 -12.31 -6.71 5.36
C ASN A 35 -11.87 -5.59 4.39
N GLY A 36 -11.95 -4.33 4.84
CA GLY A 36 -11.42 -3.19 4.10
C GLY A 36 -9.89 -3.27 3.92
N THR A 37 -9.39 -2.61 2.88
CA THR A 37 -7.94 -2.50 2.61
C THR A 37 -7.58 -1.05 2.31
N THR A 38 -6.40 -0.60 2.77
CA THR A 38 -5.86 0.73 2.47
C THR A 38 -4.43 0.61 1.99
N GLY A 39 -4.13 1.24 0.85
CA GLY A 39 -2.76 1.37 0.33
C GLY A 39 -2.08 2.65 0.81
N TYR A 40 -0.80 2.55 1.11
CA TYR A 40 0.13 3.66 1.35
C TYR A 40 1.53 3.23 0.93
N ASP A 41 2.38 4.13 0.42
CA ASP A 41 3.81 3.85 0.17
C ASP A 41 4.50 3.14 1.34
N ILE A 42 4.14 3.57 2.55
CA ILE A 42 4.67 3.04 3.81
C ILE A 42 3.68 2.12 4.52
N GLY A 43 2.77 1.45 3.80
CA GLY A 43 1.69 0.63 4.37
C GLY A 43 2.18 -0.41 5.39
N CYS A 44 3.36 -0.98 5.16
CA CYS A 44 4.01 -1.93 6.07
C CYS A 44 4.42 -1.32 7.42
N LEU A 45 4.86 -0.06 7.43
CA LEU A 45 5.19 0.67 8.65
C LEU A 45 3.93 1.25 9.29
N TYR A 46 3.02 1.77 8.46
CA TYR A 46 1.77 2.35 8.89
C TYR A 46 0.86 1.32 9.59
N SER A 47 0.87 0.06 9.17
CA SER A 47 0.18 -1.02 9.86
C SER A 47 0.60 -1.13 11.34
N LYS A 48 1.91 -0.99 11.62
CA LYS A 48 2.46 -0.99 12.97
C LYS A 48 2.03 0.25 13.75
N THR A 49 2.01 1.41 13.11
CA THR A 49 1.47 2.64 13.69
C THR A 49 0.02 2.47 14.11
N VAL A 50 -0.83 1.92 13.24
CA VAL A 50 -2.25 1.68 13.54
C VAL A 50 -2.39 0.69 14.70
N ALA A 51 -1.61 -0.39 14.71
CA ALA A 51 -1.59 -1.36 15.79
C ALA A 51 -1.18 -0.75 17.15
N ALA A 52 -0.29 0.24 17.15
CA ALA A 52 0.15 0.96 18.34
C ALA A 52 -0.80 2.12 18.74
N SER A 53 -1.84 2.40 17.97
CA SER A 53 -2.73 3.55 18.17
C SER A 53 -4.02 3.19 18.91
N SER A 54 -4.81 4.21 19.26
CA SER A 54 -6.13 4.04 19.88
C SER A 54 -7.18 3.37 18.98
N ILE A 55 -6.92 3.25 17.67
CA ILE A 55 -7.85 2.62 16.72
C ILE A 55 -7.50 1.16 16.41
N SER A 56 -6.48 0.59 17.07
CA SER A 56 -6.00 -0.78 16.84
C SER A 56 -7.10 -1.85 17.00
N LEU A 57 -7.85 -1.81 18.10
CA LEU A 57 -8.95 -2.76 18.35
C LEU A 57 -10.03 -2.68 17.27
N LYS A 58 -10.30 -1.48 16.78
CA LYS A 58 -11.30 -1.25 15.73
C LYS A 58 -10.80 -1.75 14.37
N ALA A 59 -9.55 -1.47 14.02
CA ALA A 59 -8.93 -1.97 12.80
C ALA A 59 -8.90 -3.51 12.79
N SER A 60 -8.57 -4.12 13.94
CA SER A 60 -8.58 -5.58 14.13
C SER A 60 -9.99 -6.17 14.03
N ALA A 61 -10.98 -5.57 14.70
CA ALA A 61 -12.38 -6.00 14.63
C ALA A 61 -12.96 -5.91 13.20
N ASN A 62 -12.48 -4.96 12.40
CA ASN A 62 -12.84 -4.83 11.00
C ASN A 62 -12.03 -5.72 10.06
N HIS A 63 -11.05 -6.48 10.54
CA HIS A 63 -10.08 -7.22 9.72
C HIS A 63 -9.44 -6.33 8.63
N HIS A 64 -9.18 -5.06 8.97
CA HIS A 64 -8.70 -4.08 8.00
C HIS A 64 -7.22 -4.30 7.69
N ARG A 65 -6.88 -4.32 6.40
CA ARG A 65 -5.52 -4.57 5.91
C ARG A 65 -4.86 -3.27 5.46
N PHE A 66 -3.58 -3.13 5.73
CA PHE A 66 -2.76 -2.03 5.22
C PHE A 66 -1.70 -2.61 4.31
N LEU A 67 -1.63 -2.11 3.09
CA LEU A 67 -0.76 -2.62 2.03
C LEU A 67 0.10 -1.50 1.47
N VAL A 68 1.17 -1.90 0.80
CA VAL A 68 1.94 -0.99 -0.06
C VAL A 68 1.26 -0.93 -1.42
N ASN A 69 1.29 0.20 -2.11
CA ASN A 69 0.81 0.26 -3.49
C ASN A 69 1.72 -0.56 -4.43
N LEU A 70 1.22 -0.82 -5.63
CA LEU A 70 1.86 -1.72 -6.59
C LEU A 70 3.21 -1.17 -7.09
N PHE A 71 3.34 0.14 -7.26
CA PHE A 71 4.57 0.73 -7.77
C PHE A 71 5.67 0.73 -6.71
N HIS A 72 5.39 1.29 -5.52
CA HIS A 72 6.39 1.38 -4.46
C HIS A 72 6.66 0.03 -3.80
N GLY A 73 5.71 -0.89 -3.84
CA GLY A 73 5.86 -2.21 -3.24
C GLY A 73 7.08 -2.97 -3.77
N HIS A 74 7.38 -2.88 -5.07
CA HIS A 74 8.57 -3.52 -5.65
C HIS A 74 9.91 -2.94 -5.18
N ALA A 75 9.92 -1.73 -4.60
CA ALA A 75 11.11 -1.14 -4.01
C ALA A 75 11.40 -1.66 -2.58
N HIS A 76 10.48 -2.42 -1.99
CA HIS A 76 10.66 -2.99 -0.65
C HIS A 76 11.40 -4.33 -0.74
N ASN A 77 11.99 -4.79 0.38
CA ASN A 77 12.62 -6.10 0.41
C ASN A 77 11.59 -7.23 0.16
N CYS A 78 12.05 -8.41 -0.28
CA CYS A 78 11.15 -9.50 -0.67
C CYS A 78 10.20 -9.92 0.48
N GLN A 79 10.71 -9.97 1.70
CA GLN A 79 9.91 -10.33 2.89
C GLN A 79 8.73 -9.38 3.11
N CYS A 80 8.94 -8.09 2.86
CA CYS A 80 7.91 -7.06 2.93
C CYS A 80 6.95 -7.16 1.74
N GLN A 81 7.45 -7.47 0.54
CA GLN A 81 6.60 -7.68 -0.64
C GLN A 81 5.59 -8.80 -0.41
N ILE A 82 6.03 -9.99 0.02
CA ILE A 82 5.14 -11.13 0.25
C ILE A 82 3.99 -10.78 1.21
N GLN A 83 4.28 -9.99 2.24
CA GLN A 83 3.30 -9.63 3.27
C GLN A 83 2.39 -8.45 2.91
N TYR A 84 2.87 -7.47 2.15
CA TYR A 84 2.21 -6.17 2.01
C TYR A 84 1.97 -5.74 0.56
N HIS A 85 2.55 -6.40 -0.44
CA HIS A 85 2.42 -6.00 -1.84
C HIS A 85 1.12 -6.57 -2.45
N PRO A 86 0.34 -5.79 -3.23
CA PRO A 86 -1.00 -6.17 -3.68
C PRO A 86 -1.05 -7.50 -4.44
N LEU A 87 0.00 -7.81 -5.21
CA LEU A 87 0.14 -9.06 -5.97
C LEU A 87 -0.01 -10.33 -5.11
N TYR A 88 0.49 -10.31 -3.87
CA TYR A 88 0.44 -11.47 -2.97
C TYR A 88 -0.84 -11.49 -2.12
N GLN A 89 -1.74 -10.52 -2.32
CA GLN A 89 -2.87 -10.27 -1.46
C GLN A 89 -4.17 -10.61 -2.18
N LYS A 90 -4.84 -11.68 -1.72
CA LYS A 90 -6.14 -12.07 -2.26
C LYS A 90 -7.19 -10.96 -2.03
N GLY A 91 -8.02 -10.72 -3.06
CA GLY A 91 -9.21 -9.86 -2.99
C GLY A 91 -9.10 -8.48 -3.66
N LEU A 92 -7.91 -8.06 -4.10
CA LEU A 92 -7.72 -6.75 -4.74
C LEU A 92 -7.94 -6.76 -6.25
N GLY A 93 -7.85 -7.93 -6.88
CA GLY A 93 -7.94 -8.04 -8.33
C GLY A 93 -6.76 -7.33 -9.01
N ILE A 94 -7.07 -6.35 -9.86
CA ILE A 94 -6.08 -5.56 -10.62
C ILE A 94 -5.85 -4.17 -10.03
N GLU A 95 -6.34 -3.91 -8.81
CA GLU A 95 -6.17 -2.62 -8.14
C GLU A 95 -4.69 -2.39 -7.77
N ASP A 96 -4.17 -1.22 -8.10
CA ASP A 96 -2.77 -0.82 -7.84
C ASP A 96 -2.58 -0.05 -6.53
N LEU A 97 -3.68 0.48 -5.96
CA LEU A 97 -3.71 1.30 -4.75
C LEU A 97 -2.93 2.64 -4.87
N GLU A 98 -2.77 3.19 -6.07
CA GLU A 98 -2.04 4.44 -6.36
C GLU A 98 -2.94 5.71 -6.29
N MET A 99 -4.13 5.59 -5.68
CA MET A 99 -5.13 6.67 -5.68
C MET A 99 -4.62 7.93 -4.95
N CYS A 100 -3.82 7.77 -3.90
CA CYS A 100 -3.26 8.89 -3.14
C CYS A 100 -2.37 9.77 -4.03
N GLU A 101 -1.52 9.14 -4.84
CA GLU A 101 -0.59 9.78 -5.77
C GLU A 101 -1.36 10.53 -6.86
N GLN A 102 -2.44 9.92 -7.38
CA GLN A 102 -3.35 10.58 -8.32
C GLN A 102 -4.03 11.81 -7.72
N ILE A 103 -4.49 11.72 -6.46
CA ILE A 103 -5.10 12.82 -5.72
C ILE A 103 -4.09 13.96 -5.54
N PHE A 104 -2.89 13.66 -5.03
CA PHE A 104 -1.85 14.67 -4.80
C PHE A 104 -1.38 15.32 -6.10
N SER A 105 -1.21 14.52 -7.16
CA SER A 105 -0.90 15.02 -8.50
C SER A 105 -1.97 15.99 -9.00
N GLY A 106 -3.26 15.63 -8.88
CA GLY A 106 -4.38 16.50 -9.24
C GLY A 106 -4.39 17.82 -8.46
N SER A 107 -4.05 17.77 -7.17
CA SER A 107 -4.04 18.94 -6.29
C SER A 107 -3.00 19.99 -6.67
N ASN A 108 -1.97 19.61 -7.42
CA ASN A 108 -0.97 20.56 -7.94
C ASN A 108 -1.57 21.62 -8.86
N ALA A 109 -2.73 21.35 -9.49
CA ALA A 109 -3.44 22.33 -10.31
C ALA A 109 -3.85 23.59 -9.51
N VAL A 110 -4.01 23.45 -8.20
CA VAL A 110 -4.43 24.52 -7.28
C VAL A 110 -3.24 25.34 -6.79
N ALA A 111 -2.02 24.80 -6.84
CA ALA A 111 -0.81 25.43 -6.30
C ALA A 111 -0.56 26.87 -6.83
N PRO A 112 -0.76 27.19 -8.14
CA PRO A 112 -0.56 28.55 -8.63
C PRO A 112 -1.55 29.56 -8.05
N VAL A 113 -2.82 29.16 -7.86
CA VAL A 113 -3.88 30.06 -7.42
C VAL A 113 -3.87 30.29 -5.91
N VAL A 114 -3.31 29.36 -5.12
CA VAL A 114 -3.27 29.49 -3.65
C VAL A 114 -1.98 30.08 -3.09
N ARG A 115 -0.96 30.34 -3.93
CA ARG A 115 0.36 30.78 -3.48
C ARG A 115 0.36 32.13 -2.74
N HIS A 116 -0.52 33.05 -3.13
CA HIS A 116 -0.51 34.44 -2.66
C HIS A 116 -1.84 34.89 -2.05
N VAL A 117 -2.74 33.95 -1.78
CA VAL A 117 -4.07 34.25 -1.25
C VAL A 117 -4.08 34.20 0.29
N SER A 118 -5.06 34.84 0.91
CA SER A 118 -5.22 34.73 2.37
C SER A 118 -5.58 33.30 2.78
N TYR A 119 -5.34 32.94 4.04
CA TYR A 119 -5.65 31.62 4.57
C TYR A 119 -7.11 31.19 4.33
N PHE A 120 -8.05 32.12 4.44
CA PHE A 120 -9.46 31.87 4.15
C PHE A 120 -9.68 31.43 2.69
N HIS A 121 -9.12 32.17 1.73
CA HIS A 121 -9.24 31.82 0.31
C HIS A 121 -8.44 30.56 -0.03
N TRP A 122 -7.31 30.33 0.62
CA TRP A 122 -6.52 29.10 0.49
C TRP A 122 -7.40 27.87 0.82
N LEU A 123 -8.10 27.90 1.95
CA LEU A 123 -9.05 26.84 2.32
C LEU A 123 -10.19 26.72 1.30
N GLN A 124 -10.76 27.84 0.84
CA GLN A 124 -11.85 27.82 -0.14
C GLN A 124 -11.42 27.17 -1.46
N PHE A 125 -10.25 27.51 -1.99
CA PHE A 125 -9.76 26.95 -3.26
C PHE A 125 -9.46 25.45 -3.14
N ILE A 126 -8.86 25.02 -2.03
CA ILE A 126 -8.61 23.60 -1.77
C ILE A 126 -9.94 22.83 -1.65
N GLY A 127 -10.91 23.37 -0.92
CA GLY A 127 -12.25 22.77 -0.80
C GLY A 127 -12.95 22.63 -2.15
N LEU A 128 -13.01 23.72 -2.92
CA LEU A 128 -13.63 23.73 -4.25
C LEU A 128 -12.96 22.75 -5.22
N HIS A 129 -11.64 22.60 -5.15
CA HIS A 129 -10.92 21.62 -5.95
C HIS A 129 -11.35 20.19 -5.63
N PHE A 130 -11.40 19.83 -4.35
CA PHE A 130 -11.79 18.48 -3.96
C PHE A 130 -13.28 18.19 -4.17
N ASP A 131 -14.16 19.18 -4.02
CA ASP A 131 -15.58 19.06 -4.37
C ASP A 131 -15.75 18.76 -5.87
N GLN A 132 -15.04 19.49 -6.74
CA GLN A 132 -15.10 19.25 -8.19
C GLN A 132 -14.45 17.91 -8.55
N TRP A 133 -13.32 17.58 -7.94
CA TRP A 133 -12.61 16.32 -8.19
C TRP A 133 -13.48 15.11 -7.82
N ASP A 134 -14.23 15.17 -6.72
CA ASP A 134 -15.18 14.12 -6.33
C ASP A 134 -16.28 13.93 -7.39
N LEU A 135 -16.86 15.03 -7.88
CA LEU A 135 -17.85 14.98 -8.97
C LEU A 135 -17.28 14.38 -10.26
N ASP A 136 -16.07 14.77 -10.63
CA ASP A 136 -15.40 14.24 -11.82
C ASP A 136 -15.12 12.74 -11.67
N LYS A 137 -14.61 12.30 -10.51
CA LYS A 137 -14.39 10.88 -10.23
C LYS A 137 -15.69 10.09 -10.20
N TYR A 138 -16.76 10.64 -9.64
CA TYR A 138 -18.07 10.00 -9.65
C TYR A 138 -18.61 9.83 -11.08
N SER A 139 -18.42 10.84 -11.94
CA SER A 139 -18.77 10.77 -13.36
C SER A 139 -17.99 9.68 -14.10
N GLU A 140 -16.69 9.58 -13.86
CA GLU A 140 -15.82 8.59 -14.53
C GLU A 140 -15.91 7.18 -13.93
N LEU A 141 -16.54 7.01 -12.76
CA LEU A 141 -16.58 5.74 -12.02
C LEU A 141 -17.12 4.58 -12.86
N SER A 142 -18.20 4.80 -13.60
CA SER A 142 -18.81 3.75 -14.43
C SER A 142 -17.86 3.24 -15.53
N LYS A 143 -17.14 4.16 -16.17
CA LYS A 143 -16.17 3.88 -17.21
C LYS A 143 -14.92 3.20 -16.63
N PHE A 144 -14.47 3.65 -15.46
CA PHE A 144 -13.37 3.03 -14.73
C PHE A 144 -13.67 1.56 -14.43
N ILE A 145 -14.82 1.26 -13.81
CA ILE A 145 -15.24 -0.12 -13.50
C ILE A 145 -15.38 -0.96 -14.77
N TYR A 146 -16.01 -0.42 -15.82
CA TYR A 146 -16.18 -1.13 -17.09
C TYR A 146 -14.85 -1.49 -17.75
N ASN A 147 -13.90 -0.54 -17.78
CA ASN A 147 -12.58 -0.77 -18.36
C ASN A 147 -11.78 -1.80 -17.55
N ASN A 148 -11.80 -1.70 -16.22
CA ASN A 148 -11.14 -2.67 -15.34
C ASN A 148 -11.73 -4.08 -15.52
N TYR A 149 -13.05 -4.19 -15.64
CA TYR A 149 -13.70 -5.47 -15.91
C TYR A 149 -13.25 -6.07 -17.25
N LYS A 150 -13.24 -5.27 -18.33
CA LYS A 150 -12.74 -5.72 -19.64
C LYS A 150 -11.28 -6.14 -19.60
N GLN A 151 -10.44 -5.38 -18.90
CA GLN A 151 -9.03 -5.70 -18.73
C GLN A 151 -8.86 -7.03 -17.98
N ALA A 152 -9.60 -7.23 -16.89
CA ALA A 152 -9.56 -8.48 -16.14
C ALA A 152 -9.97 -9.68 -17.01
N LEU A 153 -11.05 -9.57 -17.79
CA LEU A 153 -11.46 -10.62 -18.73
C LEU A 153 -10.39 -10.92 -19.79
N HIS A 154 -9.76 -9.89 -20.32
CA HIS A 154 -8.70 -10.03 -21.30
C HIS A 154 -7.49 -10.77 -20.71
N ILE A 155 -7.03 -10.35 -19.52
CA ILE A 155 -5.93 -11.01 -18.79
C ILE A 155 -6.24 -12.49 -18.55
N ILE A 156 -7.44 -12.81 -18.09
CA ILE A 156 -7.86 -14.20 -17.86
C ILE A 156 -7.83 -15.00 -19.17
N ASN A 157 -8.46 -14.47 -20.22
CA ASN A 157 -8.54 -15.18 -21.50
C ASN A 157 -7.17 -15.40 -22.15
N GLU A 158 -6.24 -14.46 -22.01
CA GLU A 158 -4.91 -14.56 -22.61
C GLU A 158 -3.92 -15.36 -21.78
N LEU A 159 -3.88 -15.13 -20.46
CA LEU A 159 -2.85 -15.73 -19.61
C LEU A 159 -3.23 -17.09 -19.04
N SER A 160 -4.52 -17.36 -18.80
CA SER A 160 -4.92 -18.66 -18.23
C SER A 160 -4.49 -19.86 -19.09
N PRO A 161 -4.62 -19.86 -20.43
CA PRO A 161 -4.13 -20.97 -21.25
C PRO A 161 -2.62 -21.21 -21.11
N ALA A 162 -1.82 -20.15 -21.10
CA ALA A 162 -0.37 -20.22 -20.95
C ALA A 162 0.03 -20.73 -19.55
N VAL A 163 -0.66 -20.27 -18.51
CA VAL A 163 -0.44 -20.73 -17.13
C VAL A 163 -0.80 -22.20 -16.98
N GLU A 164 -1.93 -22.65 -17.52
CA GLU A 164 -2.34 -24.06 -17.47
C GLU A 164 -1.40 -24.98 -18.26
N GLU A 165 -0.89 -24.52 -19.41
CA GLU A 165 0.14 -25.26 -20.15
C GLU A 165 1.42 -25.43 -19.32
N LEU A 166 1.91 -24.35 -18.71
CA LEU A 166 3.11 -24.40 -17.85
C LEU A 166 2.90 -25.27 -16.62
N LYS A 167 1.72 -25.20 -16.00
CA LYS A 167 1.34 -26.07 -14.87
C LYS A 167 1.38 -27.54 -15.27
N ALA A 168 0.83 -27.89 -16.44
CA ALA A 168 0.86 -29.25 -16.95
C ALA A 168 2.29 -29.73 -17.25
N GLN A 169 3.12 -28.90 -17.87
CA GLN A 169 4.52 -29.23 -18.20
C GLN A 169 5.37 -29.46 -16.95
N LEU A 170 5.19 -28.62 -15.92
CA LEU A 170 5.98 -28.66 -14.69
C LEU A 170 5.35 -29.51 -13.58
N SER A 171 4.20 -30.13 -13.84
CA SER A 171 3.41 -30.87 -12.84
C SER A 171 3.07 -30.04 -11.60
N LEU A 172 2.72 -28.77 -11.81
CA LEU A 172 2.37 -27.81 -10.77
C LEU A 172 0.87 -27.65 -10.60
N THR A 173 0.47 -27.24 -9.41
CA THR A 173 -0.89 -26.93 -9.01
C THR A 173 -0.97 -25.53 -8.40
N ASP A 174 -2.18 -24.98 -8.27
CA ASP A 174 -2.34 -23.66 -7.64
C ASP A 174 -1.92 -23.65 -6.16
N VAL A 175 -1.97 -24.81 -5.51
CA VAL A 175 -1.51 -25.01 -4.14
C VAL A 175 0.00 -24.80 -4.02
N ASP A 176 0.77 -25.12 -5.06
CA ASP A 176 2.22 -24.95 -5.04
C ASP A 176 2.59 -23.46 -4.97
N PHE A 177 1.89 -22.59 -5.71
CA PHE A 177 2.14 -21.14 -5.66
C PHE A 177 1.85 -20.56 -4.26
N GLU A 178 0.75 -20.97 -3.63
CA GLU A 178 0.41 -20.53 -2.27
C GLU A 178 1.41 -21.04 -1.24
N LYS A 179 1.89 -22.27 -1.42
CA LYS A 179 2.92 -22.88 -0.59
C LYS A 179 4.24 -22.14 -0.71
N TRP A 180 4.69 -21.81 -1.92
CA TRP A 180 5.96 -21.10 -2.14
C TRP A 180 6.00 -19.74 -1.46
N ASN A 181 4.91 -18.97 -1.50
CA ASN A 181 4.84 -17.70 -0.78
C ASN A 181 5.03 -17.88 0.73
N THR A 182 4.51 -18.98 1.28
CA THR A 182 4.65 -19.30 2.71
C THR A 182 6.06 -19.76 3.04
N GLU A 183 6.62 -20.69 2.24
CA GLU A 183 7.99 -21.19 2.39
C GLU A 183 9.04 -20.08 2.25
N GLU A 184 8.86 -19.19 1.27
CA GLU A 184 9.74 -18.05 1.06
C GLU A 184 9.67 -17.08 2.26
N LEU A 185 8.47 -16.81 2.78
CA LEU A 185 8.31 -15.96 3.96
C LEU A 185 9.00 -16.56 5.19
N GLU A 186 8.83 -17.86 5.43
CA GLU A 186 9.47 -18.58 6.54
C GLU A 186 11.00 -18.56 6.41
N TYR A 187 11.51 -18.82 5.21
CA TYR A 187 12.94 -18.77 4.90
C TYR A 187 13.53 -17.37 5.15
N LEU A 188 12.89 -16.32 4.63
CA LEU A 188 13.35 -14.94 4.79
C LEU A 188 13.27 -14.46 6.25
N GLN A 189 12.31 -14.95 7.03
CA GLN A 189 12.24 -14.66 8.47
C GLN A 189 13.39 -15.34 9.21
N ALA A 190 13.71 -16.60 8.90
CA ALA A 190 14.81 -17.33 9.51
C ALA A 190 16.19 -16.69 9.22
N LEU A 191 16.37 -16.14 8.02
CA LEU A 191 17.57 -15.39 7.59
C LEU A 191 17.87 -14.12 8.39
N THR A 192 16.94 -13.63 9.21
CA THR A 192 17.21 -12.49 10.11
C THR A 192 18.31 -12.83 11.15
N ILE A 193 18.62 -14.12 11.31
CA ILE A 193 19.74 -14.64 12.10
C ILE A 193 20.77 -15.19 11.12
N GLU A 194 21.90 -14.49 10.94
CA GLU A 194 23.01 -14.99 10.13
C GLU A 194 23.52 -16.31 10.73
N THR A 195 23.65 -17.35 9.89
CA THR A 195 24.24 -18.61 10.36
C THR A 195 25.73 -18.41 10.57
N GLU A 196 26.31 -19.08 11.58
CA GLU A 196 27.76 -19.00 11.84
C GLU A 196 28.58 -19.38 10.59
N GLU A 197 28.07 -20.32 9.79
CA GLU A 197 28.68 -20.76 8.53
C GLU A 197 28.70 -19.66 7.46
N ASP A 198 27.62 -18.88 7.32
CA ASP A 198 27.55 -17.79 6.35
C ASP A 198 28.44 -16.61 6.75
N VAL A 199 28.53 -16.32 8.06
CA VAL A 199 29.47 -15.33 8.60
C VAL A 199 30.91 -15.75 8.33
N GLU A 200 31.24 -17.03 8.52
CA GLU A 200 32.57 -17.58 8.25
C GLU A 200 32.92 -17.51 6.75
N LYS A 201 31.98 -17.81 5.85
CA LYS A 201 32.18 -17.68 4.40
C LYS A 201 32.36 -16.22 3.97
N MET A 202 31.55 -15.31 4.50
CA MET A 202 31.68 -13.88 4.19
C MET A 202 33.01 -13.32 4.68
N THR A 203 33.40 -13.63 5.91
CA THR A 203 34.71 -13.20 6.45
C THR A 203 35.88 -13.79 5.67
N TYR A 204 35.78 -15.03 5.17
CA TYR A 204 36.78 -15.60 4.28
C TYR A 204 36.88 -14.85 2.93
N VAL A 205 35.74 -14.49 2.33
CA VAL A 205 35.71 -13.71 1.09
C VAL A 205 36.29 -12.31 1.30
N GLU A 206 35.90 -11.62 2.37
CA GLU A 206 36.46 -10.31 2.74
C GLU A 206 37.97 -10.35 2.97
N ALA A 207 38.48 -11.45 3.57
CA ALA A 207 39.91 -11.67 3.74
C ALA A 207 40.63 -11.88 2.39
N LEU A 208 40.02 -12.61 1.45
CA LEU A 208 40.55 -12.77 0.10
C LEU A 208 40.58 -11.44 -0.68
N GLU A 209 39.52 -10.64 -0.61
CA GLU A 209 39.46 -9.32 -1.25
C GLU A 209 40.50 -8.35 -0.67
N SER A 210 40.71 -8.41 0.65
CA SER A 210 41.74 -7.63 1.34
C SER A 210 43.14 -8.05 0.92
N LEU A 211 43.39 -9.35 0.74
CA LEU A 211 44.67 -9.87 0.25
C LEU A 211 44.97 -9.37 -1.17
N VAL A 212 43.99 -9.47 -2.08
CA VAL A 212 44.12 -9.01 -3.48
C VAL A 212 44.34 -7.50 -3.54
N SER A 213 43.71 -6.73 -2.66
CA SER A 213 43.86 -5.26 -2.62
C SER A 213 45.20 -4.80 -2.03
N ALA A 214 45.93 -5.68 -1.35
CA ALA A 214 47.22 -5.40 -0.74
C ALA A 214 48.42 -5.79 -1.62
N GLU A 215 48.18 -6.46 -2.75
CA GLU A 215 49.16 -6.78 -3.80
C GLU A 215 49.19 -5.70 -4.90
#